data_AF-A0A8C1PK88-F1
#
_entry.id   AF-A0A8C1PK88-F1
#
_cell.length_a   1.000
_cell.length_b   1.000
_cell.length_c   1.000
_cell.angle_alpha   90.00
_cell.angle_beta   90.00
_cell.angle_gamma   90.00
#
_symmetry.space_group_name_H-M   'P 1'
#
loop_
_entity.id
_entity.type
_entity.pdbx_description
1 polymer ?
#
loop_
_entity_poly.entity_id
_entity_poly.type
_entity_poly.pdbx_seq_one_letter_code
_entity_poly.pdbx_strand_id
1 'polypeptide(L)'
;MASTTCTRFTDEYQLYEELGKGAFSVVRRCMKISTGQEYAAKIINTKKLSARDHQKLEREARICRLLKHPNIVRLHESISEEGVHYLIFDLVTGGELFEDIVAREYYSEADASHCIQQILESVNHCHLNGIVHRDLKPENLLLASKLKGAAVKLADFGLAIEVQGDQQAWFGFAGTPGYLSPEVLRKEPYGKPVDMWACGVILYILLVGYPPFWDEDQHRLYQQIKAGAYDFPSPEWDTVTPEAKDLINKMLTINPAKRITAAEALKHPWICQRSTVASMMHRQETVECLKKFNARRKLKGAILTTMLATRNFSSKKLSSVYFINNKTNVITSPKESAPSPALEPQTTVIHNPTDGNKVLTRKQEIIKVTELLIEAINNGDFEAYTKISDPGLTSFEPEALGNLVEGTDFHRFYFENSLSKGHKPIHTILLNPHVHLIGEDAACIAYIRLTQYMDVNNMPRTMQSEETRVWHRRDGKWQNIHFHRSGSPTVPTK
;
A
#
# COMPACT_ATOMS: atom_id res chain seq x y z
N MET A 1 -30.17 -13.42 -36.36
CA MET A 1 -28.74 -13.16 -36.11
C MET A 1 -28.60 -11.67 -35.83
N ALA A 2 -28.41 -11.29 -34.56
CA ALA A 2 -28.16 -9.88 -34.22
C ALA A 2 -26.68 -9.59 -34.47
N SER A 3 -26.40 -8.63 -35.36
CA SER A 3 -25.06 -8.11 -35.61
C SER A 3 -24.59 -7.35 -34.36
N THR A 4 -23.80 -8.00 -33.51
CA THR A 4 -23.08 -7.33 -32.43
C THR A 4 -21.91 -6.60 -33.08
N THR A 5 -22.08 -5.31 -33.42
CA THR A 5 -20.97 -4.44 -33.77
C THR A 5 -19.99 -4.44 -32.60
N CYS A 6 -18.86 -5.12 -32.75
CA CYS A 6 -17.76 -5.06 -31.79
C CYS A 6 -17.14 -3.67 -31.94
N THR A 7 -17.58 -2.70 -31.14
CA THR A 7 -17.01 -1.36 -31.16
C THR A 7 -15.65 -1.40 -30.48
N ARG A 8 -14.61 -1.09 -31.24
CA ARG A 8 -13.26 -0.96 -30.68
C ARG A 8 -13.17 0.36 -29.94
N PHE A 9 -12.49 0.37 -28.80
CA PHE A 9 -12.21 1.56 -28.04
C PHE A 9 -11.59 2.66 -28.93
N THR A 10 -10.66 2.31 -29.82
CA THR A 10 -9.99 3.27 -30.71
C THR A 10 -10.90 3.90 -31.76
N ASP A 11 -12.05 3.28 -32.07
CA ASP A 11 -13.02 3.82 -33.01
C ASP A 11 -13.93 4.87 -32.34
N GLU A 12 -14.08 4.81 -31.02
CA GLU A 12 -14.97 5.70 -30.25
C GLU A 12 -14.22 6.72 -29.37
N TYR A 13 -12.99 6.42 -28.93
CA TYR A 13 -12.26 7.20 -27.95
C TYR A 13 -10.81 7.47 -28.36
N GLN A 14 -10.35 8.68 -28.07
CA GLN A 14 -8.95 9.09 -28.18
C GLN A 14 -8.29 9.13 -26.79
N LEU A 15 -7.11 8.53 -26.63
CA LEU A 15 -6.35 8.53 -25.37
C LEU A 15 -5.38 9.71 -25.26
N TYR A 16 -5.23 10.22 -24.03
CA TYR A 16 -4.31 11.30 -23.66
C TYR A 16 -3.43 10.92 -22.48
N GLU A 17 -3.01 11.85 -21.62
CA GLU A 17 -2.06 11.62 -20.54
C GLU A 17 -2.53 10.60 -19.49
N GLU A 18 -1.55 10.04 -18.77
CA GLU A 18 -1.77 9.17 -17.61
C GLU A 18 -2.21 9.99 -16.40
N LEU A 19 -3.31 9.56 -15.75
CA LEU A 19 -3.86 10.14 -14.53
C LEU A 19 -3.43 9.34 -13.28
N GLY A 20 -3.18 8.05 -13.45
CA GLY A 20 -2.73 7.18 -12.37
C GLY A 20 -2.43 5.76 -12.83
N LYS A 21 -1.74 4.99 -11.97
CA LYS A 21 -1.29 3.63 -12.28
C LYS A 21 -1.55 2.70 -11.10
N GLY A 22 -2.10 1.53 -11.42
CA GLY A 22 -2.28 0.43 -10.49
C GLY A 22 -1.45 -0.79 -10.89
N ALA A 23 -1.57 -1.87 -10.12
CA ALA A 23 -0.76 -3.07 -10.29
C ALA A 23 -0.98 -3.78 -11.65
N PHE A 24 -2.19 -3.70 -12.22
CA PHE A 24 -2.57 -4.34 -13.48
C PHE A 24 -3.29 -3.40 -14.47
N SER A 25 -3.36 -2.12 -14.12
CA SER A 25 -4.13 -1.14 -14.86
C SER A 25 -3.44 0.21 -14.90
N VAL A 26 -3.71 0.98 -15.95
CA VAL A 26 -3.37 2.39 -16.04
C VAL A 26 -4.65 3.18 -16.27
N VAL A 27 -4.79 4.32 -15.61
CA VAL A 27 -5.90 5.25 -15.81
C VAL A 27 -5.38 6.39 -16.66
N ARG A 28 -6.01 6.64 -17.81
CA ARG A 28 -5.65 7.72 -18.73
C ARG A 28 -6.86 8.60 -19.00
N ARG A 29 -6.64 9.89 -19.25
CA ARG A 29 -7.70 10.75 -19.81
C ARG A 29 -8.02 10.26 -21.22
N CYS A 30 -9.29 10.26 -21.58
CA CYS A 30 -9.75 9.98 -22.94
C CYS A 30 -10.89 10.91 -23.33
N MET A 31 -11.13 11.05 -24.63
CA MET A 31 -12.22 11.85 -25.18
C MET A 31 -13.05 11.00 -26.15
N LYS A 32 -14.37 11.04 -26.01
CA LYS A 32 -15.27 10.39 -26.97
C LYS A 32 -15.29 11.18 -28.27
N ILE A 33 -14.88 10.56 -29.38
CA ILE A 33 -14.65 11.22 -30.68
C ILE A 33 -15.94 11.87 -31.20
N SER A 34 -17.09 11.20 -31.05
CA SER A 34 -18.36 11.68 -31.58
C SER A 34 -18.95 12.88 -30.85
N THR A 35 -18.61 13.09 -29.57
CA THR A 35 -19.20 14.15 -28.74
C THR A 35 -18.20 15.18 -28.23
N GLY A 36 -16.90 14.90 -28.30
CA GLY A 36 -15.84 15.71 -27.68
C GLY A 36 -15.83 15.64 -26.14
N GLN A 37 -16.64 14.79 -25.52
CA GLN A 37 -16.73 14.69 -24.07
C GLN A 37 -15.57 13.90 -23.47
N GLU A 38 -15.01 14.40 -22.36
CA GLU A 38 -13.86 13.79 -21.68
C GLU A 38 -14.25 12.80 -20.58
N TYR A 39 -13.43 11.77 -20.41
CA TYR A 39 -13.60 10.66 -19.47
C TYR A 39 -12.24 10.17 -18.94
N ALA A 40 -12.29 9.34 -17.90
CA ALA A 40 -11.14 8.57 -17.43
C ALA A 40 -11.28 7.10 -17.88
N ALA A 41 -10.35 6.62 -18.71
CA ALA A 41 -10.29 5.23 -19.13
C ALA A 41 -9.34 4.45 -18.21
N LYS A 42 -9.89 3.53 -17.41
CA LYS A 42 -9.11 2.50 -16.70
C LYS A 42 -8.84 1.35 -17.66
N ILE A 43 -7.59 1.27 -18.13
CA ILE A 43 -7.11 0.30 -19.12
C ILE A 43 -6.46 -0.85 -18.37
N ILE A 44 -7.01 -2.05 -18.53
CA ILE A 44 -6.64 -3.24 -17.75
C ILE A 44 -6.07 -4.28 -18.70
N ASN A 45 -4.85 -4.76 -18.45
CA ASN A 45 -4.23 -5.79 -19.28
C ASN A 45 -4.76 -7.17 -18.88
N THR A 46 -5.72 -7.70 -19.63
CA THR A 46 -6.36 -8.99 -19.31
C THR A 46 -5.44 -10.18 -19.58
N LYS A 47 -4.44 -10.07 -20.46
CA LYS A 47 -3.44 -11.15 -20.69
C LYS A 47 -2.62 -11.48 -19.43
N LYS A 48 -2.47 -10.51 -18.53
CA LYS A 48 -1.72 -10.65 -17.26
C LYS A 48 -2.60 -11.10 -16.09
N LEU A 49 -3.92 -11.16 -16.24
CA LEU A 49 -4.83 -11.50 -15.15
C LEU A 49 -4.96 -13.01 -14.96
N SER A 50 -5.04 -13.46 -13.71
CA SER A 50 -5.47 -14.82 -13.39
C SER A 50 -6.98 -14.98 -13.65
N ALA A 51 -7.48 -16.22 -13.67
CA ALA A 51 -8.93 -16.48 -13.75
C ALA A 51 -9.71 -15.81 -12.59
N ARG A 52 -9.09 -15.77 -11.40
CA ARG A 52 -9.66 -15.09 -10.23
C ARG A 52 -9.72 -13.58 -10.42
N ASP A 53 -8.72 -12.98 -11.06
CA ASP A 53 -8.69 -11.53 -11.27
C ASP A 53 -9.63 -11.11 -12.41
N HIS A 54 -9.86 -11.97 -13.40
CA HIS A 54 -10.95 -11.78 -14.38
C HIS A 54 -12.32 -11.73 -13.69
N GLN A 55 -12.61 -12.65 -12.76
CA GLN A 55 -13.88 -12.63 -12.01
C GLN A 55 -14.02 -11.36 -11.15
N LYS A 56 -12.92 -10.85 -10.58
CA LYS A 56 -12.94 -9.57 -9.85
C LYS A 56 -13.25 -8.41 -10.79
N LEU A 57 -12.65 -8.38 -11.98
CA LEU A 57 -12.90 -7.36 -12.99
C LEU A 57 -14.38 -7.35 -13.43
N GLU A 58 -14.94 -8.52 -13.73
CA GLU A 58 -16.37 -8.63 -14.09
C GLU A 58 -17.28 -8.15 -12.96
N ARG A 59 -16.94 -8.47 -11.71
CA ARG A 59 -17.66 -7.96 -10.54
C ARG A 59 -17.54 -6.45 -10.41
N GLU A 60 -16.33 -5.89 -10.53
CA GLU A 60 -16.11 -4.44 -10.48
C GLU A 60 -16.94 -3.71 -11.54
N ALA A 61 -16.89 -4.17 -12.80
CA ALA A 61 -17.66 -3.59 -13.88
C ALA A 61 -19.18 -3.66 -13.63
N ARG A 62 -19.68 -4.78 -13.12
CA ARG A 62 -21.09 -4.96 -12.75
C ARG A 62 -21.52 -4.02 -11.63
N ILE A 63 -20.74 -3.95 -10.56
CA ILE A 63 -21.00 -3.07 -9.40
C ILE A 63 -21.02 -1.60 -9.86
N CYS A 64 -19.98 -1.16 -10.58
CA CYS A 64 -19.89 0.22 -11.03
C CYS A 64 -21.01 0.62 -12.02
N ARG A 65 -21.55 -0.35 -12.79
CA ARG A 65 -22.71 -0.11 -13.66
C ARG A 65 -24.02 0.06 -12.89
N LEU A 66 -24.15 -0.63 -11.76
CA LEU A 66 -25.32 -0.54 -10.87
C LEU A 66 -25.35 0.81 -10.12
N LEU A 67 -24.21 1.26 -9.62
CA LEU A 67 -24.11 2.44 -8.76
C LEU A 67 -24.19 3.74 -9.56
N LYS A 68 -25.27 4.49 -9.36
CA LYS A 68 -25.51 5.79 -10.01
C LYS A 68 -25.85 6.83 -8.95
N HIS A 69 -24.83 7.55 -8.51
CA HIS A 69 -24.95 8.55 -7.44
C HIS A 69 -24.04 9.75 -7.71
N PRO A 70 -24.45 11.00 -7.39
CA PRO A 70 -23.61 12.19 -7.60
C PRO A 70 -22.23 12.09 -6.93
N ASN A 71 -22.17 11.48 -5.74
CA ASN A 71 -20.94 11.27 -4.97
C ASN A 71 -20.23 9.93 -5.24
N ILE A 72 -20.51 9.27 -6.37
CA ILE A 72 -19.76 8.08 -6.84
C ILE A 72 -19.22 8.40 -8.25
N VAL A 73 -17.99 7.96 -8.53
CA VAL A 73 -17.42 8.03 -9.88
C VAL A 73 -18.17 7.04 -10.78
N ARG A 74 -18.99 7.54 -11.71
CA ARG A 74 -19.87 6.71 -12.53
C ARG A 74 -19.08 5.98 -13.61
N LEU A 75 -19.42 4.70 -13.83
CA LEU A 75 -19.03 3.96 -15.03
C LEU A 75 -20.04 4.23 -16.16
N HIS A 76 -19.56 4.73 -17.29
CA HIS A 76 -20.35 4.97 -18.50
C HIS A 76 -20.36 3.75 -19.41
N GLU A 77 -19.18 3.16 -19.62
CA GLU A 77 -19.00 2.12 -20.63
C GLU A 77 -17.94 1.11 -20.21
N SER A 78 -18.05 -0.11 -20.72
CA SER A 78 -17.10 -1.19 -20.46
C SER A 78 -16.86 -1.92 -21.78
N ILE A 79 -15.67 -1.74 -22.35
CA ILE A 79 -15.29 -2.24 -23.67
C ILE A 79 -14.23 -3.33 -23.47
N SER A 80 -14.48 -4.53 -23.95
CA SER A 80 -13.54 -5.64 -23.89
C SER A 80 -12.94 -5.88 -25.28
N GLU A 81 -11.61 -5.84 -25.36
CA GLU A 81 -10.84 -6.14 -26.57
C GLU A 81 -9.87 -7.30 -26.32
N GLU A 82 -9.16 -7.73 -27.36
CA GLU A 82 -8.20 -8.83 -27.24
C GLU A 82 -7.03 -8.46 -26.30
N GLY A 83 -7.08 -8.98 -25.07
CA GLY A 83 -6.02 -8.81 -24.09
C GLY A 83 -6.03 -7.49 -23.32
N VAL A 84 -7.04 -6.64 -23.54
CA VAL A 84 -7.23 -5.36 -22.83
C VAL A 84 -8.72 -5.15 -22.54
N HIS A 85 -9.03 -4.64 -21.36
CA HIS A 85 -10.39 -4.21 -20.99
C HIS A 85 -10.37 -2.75 -20.58
N TYR A 86 -11.28 -1.96 -21.14
CA TYR A 86 -11.45 -0.54 -20.86
C TYR A 86 -12.70 -0.32 -20.02
N LEU A 87 -12.55 0.32 -18.87
CA LEU A 87 -13.67 0.83 -18.07
C LEU A 87 -13.66 2.36 -18.15
N ILE A 88 -14.72 2.94 -18.70
CA ILE A 88 -14.84 4.38 -18.99
C ILE A 88 -15.61 5.05 -17.87
N PHE A 89 -14.93 5.84 -17.05
CA PHE A 89 -15.48 6.51 -15.89
C PHE A 89 -15.63 8.02 -16.09
N ASP A 90 -16.44 8.67 -15.24
CA ASP A 90 -16.38 10.13 -15.06
C ASP A 90 -14.92 10.59 -14.90
N LEU A 91 -14.53 11.62 -15.65
CA LEU A 91 -13.26 12.30 -15.40
C LEU A 91 -13.42 13.20 -14.18
N VAL A 92 -12.60 12.98 -13.15
CA VAL A 92 -12.52 13.82 -11.95
C VAL A 92 -11.16 14.54 -11.92
N THR A 93 -11.17 15.87 -11.77
CA THR A 93 -9.97 16.70 -11.94
C THR A 93 -9.55 17.45 -10.67
N GLY A 94 -10.32 17.30 -9.58
CA GLY A 94 -10.05 17.95 -8.30
C GLY A 94 -8.93 17.31 -7.48
N GLY A 95 -8.52 16.08 -7.83
CA GLY A 95 -7.51 15.33 -7.07
C GLY A 95 -8.10 14.68 -5.81
N GLU A 96 -7.23 14.29 -4.87
CA GLU A 96 -7.61 13.66 -3.61
C GLU A 96 -8.15 14.70 -2.62
N LEU A 97 -9.27 14.40 -1.94
CA LEU A 97 -9.90 15.28 -0.95
C LEU A 97 -8.91 15.77 0.12
N PHE A 98 -8.07 14.87 0.61
CA PHE A 98 -7.11 15.18 1.67
C PHE A 98 -6.02 16.15 1.22
N GLU A 99 -5.68 16.20 -0.07
CA GLU A 99 -4.71 17.15 -0.61
C GLU A 99 -5.33 18.54 -0.74
N ASP A 100 -6.59 18.61 -1.16
CA ASP A 100 -7.35 19.86 -1.25
C ASP A 100 -7.52 20.50 0.13
N ILE A 101 -7.86 19.72 1.16
CA ILE A 101 -7.97 20.23 2.54
C ILE A 101 -6.67 20.92 2.98
N VAL A 102 -5.51 20.35 2.66
CA VAL A 102 -4.20 20.93 3.00
C VAL A 102 -3.90 22.23 2.26
N ALA A 103 -4.53 22.44 1.10
CA ALA A 103 -4.37 23.64 0.29
C ALA A 103 -5.35 24.77 0.66
N ARG A 104 -6.32 24.53 1.55
CA ARG A 104 -7.30 25.54 1.97
C ARG A 104 -6.70 26.47 3.02
N GLU A 105 -6.97 27.77 2.87
CA GLU A 105 -6.67 28.79 3.87
C GLU A 105 -7.51 28.62 5.14
N TYR A 106 -8.72 28.05 4.99
CA TYR A 106 -9.65 27.84 6.09
C TYR A 106 -10.25 26.43 6.03
N TYR A 107 -10.26 25.78 7.20
CA TYR A 107 -10.80 24.45 7.42
C TYR A 107 -11.33 24.33 8.85
N SER A 108 -12.55 23.81 8.99
CA SER A 108 -13.33 23.74 10.23
C SER A 108 -14.03 22.38 10.41
N GLU A 109 -14.68 22.15 11.55
CA GLU A 109 -15.55 20.97 11.72
C GLU A 109 -16.74 20.98 10.76
N ALA A 110 -17.29 22.15 10.44
CA ALA A 110 -18.37 22.27 9.47
C ALA A 110 -17.93 21.78 8.08
N ASP A 111 -16.69 22.06 7.68
CA ASP A 111 -16.12 21.54 6.43
C ASP A 111 -15.94 20.02 6.48
N ALA A 112 -15.40 19.48 7.58
CA ALA A 112 -15.26 18.04 7.80
C ALA A 112 -16.62 17.32 7.78
N SER A 113 -17.63 17.91 8.44
CA SER A 113 -19.01 17.45 8.45
C SER A 113 -19.61 17.43 7.04
N HIS A 114 -19.32 18.46 6.21
CA HIS A 114 -19.75 18.49 4.82
C HIS A 114 -19.09 17.39 3.97
N CYS A 115 -17.81 17.12 4.18
CA CYS A 115 -17.10 16.06 3.48
C CYS A 115 -17.65 14.69 3.86
N ILE A 116 -17.77 14.39 5.17
CA ILE A 116 -18.24 13.07 5.62
C ILE A 116 -19.71 12.84 5.27
N GLN A 117 -20.55 13.88 5.20
CA GLN A 117 -21.93 13.75 4.71
C GLN A 117 -21.95 13.16 3.29
N GLN A 118 -21.19 13.74 2.36
CA GLN A 118 -21.13 13.26 0.97
C GLN A 118 -20.57 11.84 0.85
N ILE A 119 -19.60 11.51 1.72
CA ILE A 119 -19.06 10.14 1.82
C ILE A 119 -20.17 9.19 2.30
N LEU A 120 -20.88 9.54 3.37
CA LEU A 120 -21.98 8.74 3.92
C LEU A 120 -23.15 8.59 2.93
N GLU A 121 -23.47 9.62 2.14
CA GLU A 121 -24.47 9.53 1.07
C GLU A 121 -24.06 8.50 0.01
N SER A 122 -22.80 8.50 -0.42
CA SER A 122 -22.26 7.50 -1.34
C SER A 122 -22.28 6.08 -0.75
N VAL A 123 -21.87 5.92 0.51
CA VAL A 123 -21.84 4.63 1.22
C VAL A 123 -23.24 4.10 1.45
N ASN A 124 -24.18 4.96 1.85
CA ASN A 124 -25.58 4.60 2.00
C ASN A 124 -26.18 4.12 0.67
N HIS A 125 -25.87 4.80 -0.44
CA HIS A 125 -26.30 4.37 -1.77
C HIS A 125 -25.74 2.98 -2.14
N CYS A 126 -24.46 2.71 -1.84
CA CYS A 126 -23.88 1.37 -1.98
C CYS A 126 -24.65 0.35 -1.15
N HIS A 127 -24.88 0.63 0.14
CA HIS A 127 -25.52 -0.29 1.08
C HIS A 127 -26.97 -0.60 0.70
N LEU A 128 -27.73 0.38 0.20
CA LEU A 128 -29.09 0.20 -0.32
C LEU A 128 -29.13 -0.69 -1.57
N ASN A 129 -28.07 -0.68 -2.38
CA ASN A 129 -27.91 -1.54 -3.55
C ASN A 129 -27.23 -2.88 -3.22
N GLY A 130 -27.09 -3.23 -1.93
CA GLY A 130 -26.46 -4.47 -1.51
C GLY A 130 -24.96 -4.52 -1.83
N ILE A 131 -24.28 -3.39 -1.92
CA ILE A 131 -22.84 -3.30 -2.19
C ILE A 131 -22.09 -2.88 -0.92
N VAL A 132 -20.98 -3.57 -0.63
CA VAL A 132 -20.03 -3.20 0.43
C VAL A 132 -18.69 -2.88 -0.22
N HIS A 133 -18.12 -1.70 0.09
CA HIS A 133 -16.91 -1.20 -0.58
C HIS A 133 -15.64 -1.92 -0.12
N ARG A 134 -15.49 -2.12 1.21
CA ARG A 134 -14.37 -2.81 1.90
C ARG A 134 -12.99 -2.16 1.83
N ASP A 135 -12.80 -1.11 1.05
CA ASP A 135 -11.52 -0.38 0.99
C ASP A 135 -11.71 1.15 1.00
N LEU A 136 -12.57 1.64 1.88
CA LEU A 136 -12.72 3.08 2.11
C LEU A 136 -11.45 3.64 2.77
N LYS A 137 -10.85 4.63 2.13
CA LYS A 137 -9.59 5.29 2.54
C LYS A 137 -9.40 6.61 1.78
N PRO A 138 -8.52 7.51 2.23
CA PRO A 138 -8.23 8.80 1.60
C PRO A 138 -7.98 8.73 0.09
N GLU A 139 -7.25 7.72 -0.40
CA GLU A 139 -6.94 7.51 -1.82
C GLU A 139 -8.19 7.41 -2.71
N ASN A 140 -9.29 6.89 -2.14
CA ASN A 140 -10.51 6.58 -2.86
C ASN A 140 -11.55 7.71 -2.74
N LEU A 141 -11.17 8.85 -2.16
CA LEU A 141 -12.02 10.03 -1.95
C LEU A 141 -11.50 11.18 -2.81
N LEU A 142 -12.11 11.34 -3.98
CA LEU A 142 -11.69 12.32 -5.00
C LEU A 142 -12.62 13.53 -5.03
N LEU A 143 -12.15 14.65 -5.53
CA LEU A 143 -12.96 15.83 -5.80
C LEU A 143 -13.32 15.90 -7.29
N ALA A 144 -14.59 16.20 -7.58
CA ALA A 144 -15.09 16.29 -8.95
C ALA A 144 -14.30 17.30 -9.81
N SER A 145 -13.90 18.43 -9.22
CA SER A 145 -13.10 19.47 -9.88
C SER A 145 -12.32 20.29 -8.84
N LYS A 146 -11.49 21.24 -9.29
CA LYS A 146 -10.79 22.20 -8.42
C LYS A 146 -11.65 23.41 -8.02
N LEU A 147 -12.91 23.45 -8.45
CA LEU A 147 -13.81 24.56 -8.11
C LEU A 147 -14.14 24.51 -6.61
N LYS A 148 -14.25 25.69 -5.99
CA LYS A 148 -14.67 25.79 -4.59
C LYS A 148 -16.05 25.14 -4.41
N GLY A 149 -16.17 24.22 -3.47
CA GLY A 149 -17.41 23.46 -3.25
C GLY A 149 -17.62 22.28 -4.20
N ALA A 150 -16.59 21.83 -4.92
CA ALA A 150 -16.67 20.61 -5.72
C ALA A 150 -17.10 19.40 -4.87
N ALA A 151 -17.96 18.56 -5.44
CA ALA A 151 -18.46 17.38 -4.77
C ALA A 151 -17.36 16.34 -4.49
N VAL A 152 -17.43 15.69 -3.34
CA VAL A 152 -16.64 14.50 -3.02
C VAL A 152 -17.23 13.31 -3.78
N LYS A 153 -16.37 12.54 -4.45
CA LYS A 153 -16.72 11.36 -5.24
C LYS A 153 -15.92 10.15 -4.75
N LEU A 154 -16.63 9.11 -4.35
CA LEU A 154 -16.08 7.80 -4.03
C LEU A 154 -15.65 7.08 -5.31
N ALA A 155 -14.40 6.57 -5.32
CA ALA A 155 -13.77 5.88 -6.42
C ALA A 155 -13.25 4.49 -6.00
N ASP A 156 -12.89 3.68 -7.00
CA ASP A 156 -12.25 2.35 -6.90
C ASP A 156 -13.03 1.25 -6.14
N PHE A 157 -13.87 0.53 -6.87
CA PHE A 157 -14.65 -0.61 -6.36
C PHE A 157 -13.96 -1.97 -6.57
N GLY A 158 -12.64 -2.01 -6.81
CA GLY A 158 -11.93 -3.26 -7.12
C GLY A 158 -12.00 -4.33 -6.01
N LEU A 159 -12.23 -3.92 -4.76
CA LEU A 159 -12.43 -4.81 -3.62
C LEU A 159 -13.90 -4.96 -3.19
N ALA A 160 -14.83 -4.28 -3.87
CA ALA A 160 -16.24 -4.32 -3.50
C ALA A 160 -16.87 -5.70 -3.70
N ILE A 161 -17.95 -5.95 -2.95
CA ILE A 161 -18.74 -7.19 -2.98
C ILE A 161 -20.23 -6.90 -3.00
N GLU A 162 -20.99 -7.85 -3.53
CA GLU A 162 -22.44 -7.90 -3.41
C GLU A 162 -22.82 -8.74 -2.18
N VAL A 163 -23.78 -8.24 -1.41
CA VAL A 163 -24.36 -8.91 -0.25
C VAL A 163 -25.87 -9.02 -0.43
N GLN A 164 -26.47 -10.11 0.05
CA GLN A 164 -27.92 -10.31 -0.03
C GLN A 164 -28.60 -9.74 1.22
N GLY A 165 -29.33 -8.63 1.06
CA GLY A 165 -29.98 -7.95 2.18
C GLY A 165 -28.97 -7.56 3.25
N ASP A 166 -29.19 -8.03 4.48
CA ASP A 166 -28.29 -7.82 5.63
C ASP A 166 -27.53 -9.09 6.05
N GLN A 167 -27.52 -10.11 5.18
CA GLN A 167 -26.76 -11.34 5.45
C GLN A 167 -25.26 -11.04 5.54
N GLN A 168 -24.64 -11.57 6.58
CA GLN A 168 -23.19 -11.51 6.79
C GLN A 168 -22.56 -12.85 6.40
N ALA A 169 -21.41 -12.78 5.76
CA ALA A 169 -20.63 -13.97 5.39
C ALA A 169 -19.13 -13.66 5.46
N TRP A 170 -18.31 -14.71 5.38
CA TRP A 170 -16.87 -14.53 5.27
C TRP A 170 -16.47 -14.29 3.81
N PHE A 171 -16.26 -13.03 3.45
CA PHE A 171 -15.86 -12.64 2.08
C PHE A 171 -14.33 -12.56 1.88
N GLY A 172 -13.57 -13.13 2.82
CA GLY A 172 -12.11 -13.12 2.84
C GLY A 172 -11.51 -11.87 3.48
N PHE A 173 -10.20 -11.93 3.71
CA PHE A 173 -9.41 -10.82 4.25
C PHE A 173 -9.02 -9.86 3.12
N ALA A 174 -9.56 -8.65 3.12
CA ALA A 174 -9.29 -7.60 2.13
C ALA A 174 -9.50 -6.21 2.76
N GLY A 175 -8.75 -5.22 2.27
CA GLY A 175 -8.77 -3.84 2.74
C GLY A 175 -7.40 -3.34 3.19
N THR A 176 -7.29 -2.05 3.44
CA THR A 176 -6.04 -1.39 3.85
C THR A 176 -5.87 -1.45 5.38
N PRO A 177 -4.71 -1.90 5.93
CA PRO A 177 -4.54 -2.23 7.36
C PRO A 177 -5.12 -1.26 8.39
N GLY A 178 -4.91 0.05 8.25
CA GLY A 178 -5.39 1.06 9.20
C GLY A 178 -6.91 1.34 9.15
N TYR A 179 -7.61 0.81 8.15
CA TYR A 179 -9.04 0.99 7.93
C TYR A 179 -9.83 -0.32 8.08
N LEU A 180 -9.14 -1.44 8.33
CA LEU A 180 -9.78 -2.74 8.57
C LEU A 180 -10.60 -2.70 9.86
N SER A 181 -11.79 -3.31 9.82
CA SER A 181 -12.65 -3.43 10.99
C SER A 181 -12.26 -4.61 11.89
N PRO A 182 -12.63 -4.59 13.19
CA PRO A 182 -12.32 -5.66 14.13
C PRO A 182 -12.80 -7.04 13.68
N GLU A 183 -14.02 -7.14 13.17
CA GLU A 183 -14.62 -8.41 12.71
C GLU A 183 -13.85 -9.03 11.54
N VAL A 184 -13.30 -8.22 10.62
CA VAL A 184 -12.44 -8.72 9.53
C VAL A 184 -11.13 -9.28 10.08
N LEU A 185 -10.52 -8.59 11.06
CA LEU A 185 -9.28 -9.05 11.71
C LEU A 185 -9.48 -10.29 12.59
N ARG A 186 -10.68 -10.46 13.18
CA ARG A 186 -11.08 -11.66 13.92
C ARG A 186 -11.49 -12.83 13.03
N LYS A 187 -11.57 -12.61 11.72
CA LYS A 187 -12.03 -13.59 10.73
C LYS A 187 -13.49 -14.01 10.93
N GLU A 188 -14.31 -13.09 11.42
CA GLU A 188 -15.74 -13.28 11.63
C GLU A 188 -16.51 -12.95 10.33
N PRO A 189 -17.71 -13.52 10.11
CA PRO A 189 -18.61 -13.07 9.06
C PRO A 189 -18.86 -11.56 9.17
N TYR A 190 -18.89 -10.87 8.03
CA TYR A 190 -19.07 -9.42 8.01
C TYR A 190 -19.96 -8.99 6.84
N GLY A 191 -20.31 -7.70 6.80
CA GLY A 191 -21.14 -7.10 5.76
C GLY A 191 -20.99 -5.58 5.73
N LYS A 192 -22.08 -4.85 5.47
CA LYS A 192 -22.14 -3.37 5.40
C LYS A 192 -21.43 -2.62 6.55
N PRO A 193 -21.45 -3.08 7.83
CA PRO A 193 -20.82 -2.33 8.93
C PRO A 193 -19.31 -2.11 8.80
N VAL A 194 -18.58 -2.88 7.98
CA VAL A 194 -17.13 -2.67 7.79
C VAL A 194 -16.83 -1.31 7.16
N ASP A 195 -17.69 -0.83 6.27
CA ASP A 195 -17.54 0.49 5.64
C ASP A 195 -17.76 1.61 6.66
N MET A 196 -18.68 1.41 7.61
CA MET A 196 -18.96 2.39 8.68
C MET A 196 -17.79 2.53 9.66
N TRP A 197 -17.05 1.45 9.93
CA TRP A 197 -15.80 1.52 10.68
C TRP A 197 -14.76 2.38 9.96
N ALA A 198 -14.57 2.13 8.66
CA ALA A 198 -13.64 2.91 7.85
C ALA A 198 -14.05 4.40 7.78
N CYS A 199 -15.35 4.71 7.70
CA CYS A 199 -15.85 6.09 7.82
C CYS A 199 -15.48 6.73 9.17
N GLY A 200 -15.53 5.99 10.28
CA GLY A 200 -15.09 6.47 11.59
C GLY A 200 -13.60 6.81 11.63
N VAL A 201 -12.76 5.96 11.03
CA VAL A 201 -11.32 6.22 10.88
C VAL A 201 -11.07 7.45 10.02
N ILE A 202 -11.78 7.59 8.89
CA ILE A 202 -11.69 8.75 8.00
C ILE A 202 -12.12 10.03 8.72
N LEU A 203 -13.24 10.00 9.43
CA LEU A 203 -13.75 11.15 10.17
C LEU A 203 -12.78 11.61 11.26
N TYR A 204 -12.18 10.67 11.99
CA TYR A 204 -11.13 10.98 12.96
C TYR A 204 -9.97 11.75 12.29
N ILE A 205 -9.45 11.25 11.16
CA ILE A 205 -8.36 11.91 10.43
C ILE A 205 -8.81 13.28 9.89
N LEU A 206 -10.05 13.42 9.41
CA LEU A 206 -10.58 14.70 8.93
C LEU A 206 -10.59 15.77 10.03
N LEU A 207 -10.67 15.40 11.32
CA LEU A 207 -10.76 16.37 12.42
C LEU A 207 -9.43 16.76 13.04
N VAL A 208 -8.43 15.86 13.03
CA VAL A 208 -7.13 16.09 13.71
C VAL A 208 -5.89 15.78 12.86
N GLY A 209 -6.07 15.16 11.69
CA GLY A 209 -4.99 14.96 10.73
C GLY A 209 -4.07 13.79 10.98
N TYR A 210 -4.37 12.93 11.96
CA TYR A 210 -3.68 11.67 12.22
C TYR A 210 -4.69 10.54 12.45
N PRO A 211 -4.30 9.26 12.20
CA PRO A 211 -5.22 8.13 12.35
C PRO A 211 -5.43 7.72 13.82
N PRO A 212 -6.63 7.18 14.17
CA PRO A 212 -6.93 6.70 15.53
C PRO A 212 -6.16 5.43 15.91
N PHE A 213 -5.72 4.64 14.93
CA PHE A 213 -4.95 3.42 15.14
C PHE A 213 -3.67 3.50 14.31
N TRP A 214 -2.52 3.35 14.98
CA TRP A 214 -1.24 3.35 14.29
C TRP A 214 -0.17 2.62 15.10
N ASP A 215 0.60 1.79 14.41
CA ASP A 215 1.83 1.19 14.91
C ASP A 215 2.74 0.88 13.71
N GLU A 216 4.05 0.81 13.95
CA GLU A 216 5.00 0.32 12.95
C GLU A 216 4.90 -1.20 12.79
N ASP A 217 4.58 -1.89 13.88
CA ASP A 217 4.30 -3.31 13.92
C ASP A 217 2.85 -3.58 13.54
N GLN A 218 2.64 -4.17 12.38
CA GLN A 218 1.30 -4.49 11.87
C GLN A 218 0.51 -5.39 12.83
N HIS A 219 1.16 -6.26 13.60
CA HIS A 219 0.47 -7.10 14.57
C HIS A 219 -0.09 -6.25 15.71
N ARG A 220 0.69 -5.30 16.23
CA ARG A 220 0.23 -4.38 17.28
C ARG A 220 -0.88 -3.45 16.79
N LEU A 221 -0.76 -2.93 15.57
CA LEU A 221 -1.85 -2.20 14.92
C LEU A 221 -3.16 -3.02 14.92
N TYR A 222 -3.08 -4.29 14.53
CA TYR A 222 -4.25 -5.16 14.53
C TYR A 222 -4.80 -5.43 15.94
N GLN A 223 -3.95 -5.46 16.97
CA GLN A 223 -4.43 -5.56 18.35
C GLN A 223 -5.15 -4.28 18.80
N GLN A 224 -4.62 -3.10 18.48
CA GLN A 224 -5.28 -1.81 18.78
C GLN A 224 -6.67 -1.75 18.14
N ILE A 225 -6.77 -2.09 16.84
CA ILE A 225 -8.05 -2.11 16.10
C ILE A 225 -9.02 -3.11 16.74
N LYS A 226 -8.60 -4.36 17.00
CA LYS A 226 -9.47 -5.36 17.63
C LYS A 226 -9.92 -4.98 19.04
N ALA A 227 -9.11 -4.21 19.78
CA ALA A 227 -9.46 -3.71 21.09
C ALA A 227 -10.31 -2.43 21.04
N GLY A 228 -10.46 -1.80 19.87
CA GLY A 228 -11.03 -0.46 19.76
C GLY A 228 -10.25 0.56 20.59
N ALA A 229 -8.93 0.39 20.70
CA ALA A 229 -8.06 1.22 21.52
C ALA A 229 -7.67 2.49 20.74
N TYR A 230 -8.53 3.50 20.81
CA TYR A 230 -8.28 4.87 20.39
C TYR A 230 -8.74 5.83 21.49
N ASP A 231 -8.23 7.05 21.46
CA ASP A 231 -8.56 8.11 22.40
C ASP A 231 -8.70 9.47 21.69
N PHE A 232 -8.99 10.50 22.48
CA PHE A 232 -9.14 11.88 22.03
C PHE A 232 -8.14 12.76 22.81
N PRO A 233 -6.84 12.70 22.49
CA PRO A 233 -5.80 13.33 23.29
C PRO A 233 -5.84 14.86 23.21
N SER A 234 -5.50 15.50 24.32
CA SER A 234 -5.29 16.95 24.40
C SER A 234 -3.93 17.34 23.78
N PRO A 235 -3.77 18.57 23.25
CA PRO A 235 -4.77 19.65 23.23
C PRO A 235 -5.72 19.63 22.01
N GLU A 236 -5.36 18.95 20.92
CA GLU A 236 -6.08 19.09 19.64
C GLU A 236 -7.56 18.69 19.71
N TRP A 237 -7.92 17.73 20.57
CA TRP A 237 -9.29 17.28 20.75
C TRP A 237 -10.09 18.12 21.76
N ASP A 238 -9.47 18.99 22.55
CA ASP A 238 -10.16 19.79 23.56
C ASP A 238 -11.17 20.75 22.94
N THR A 239 -10.85 21.23 21.73
CA THR A 239 -11.69 22.15 20.95
C THR A 239 -12.66 21.43 20.02
N VAL A 240 -12.62 20.10 19.95
CA VAL A 240 -13.52 19.30 19.11
C VAL A 240 -14.85 19.07 19.82
N THR A 241 -15.96 19.35 19.12
CA THR A 241 -17.31 19.24 19.69
C THR A 241 -17.61 17.84 20.23
N PRO A 242 -18.38 17.73 21.33
CA PRO A 242 -18.81 16.44 21.86
C PRO A 242 -19.56 15.59 20.82
N GLU A 243 -20.34 16.23 19.95
CA GLU A 243 -21.15 15.54 18.93
C GLU A 243 -20.29 14.95 17.80
N ALA A 244 -19.15 15.57 17.47
CA ALA A 244 -18.17 14.96 16.56
C ALA A 244 -17.58 13.68 17.17
N LYS A 245 -17.15 13.75 18.44
CA LYS A 245 -16.60 12.60 19.18
C LYS A 245 -17.64 11.48 19.34
N ASP A 246 -18.88 11.84 19.62
CA ASP A 246 -20.00 10.91 19.72
C ASP A 246 -20.26 10.16 18.40
N LEU A 247 -20.25 10.88 17.26
CA LEU A 247 -20.38 10.24 15.95
C LEU A 247 -19.21 9.27 15.66
N ILE A 248 -17.99 9.67 15.99
CA ILE A 248 -16.81 8.78 15.88
C ILE A 248 -17.00 7.54 16.74
N ASN A 249 -17.42 7.67 17.99
CA ASN A 249 -17.64 6.53 18.90
C ASN A 249 -18.69 5.56 18.35
N LYS A 250 -19.78 6.09 17.78
CA LYS A 250 -20.84 5.30 17.14
C LYS A 250 -20.36 4.54 15.89
N MET A 251 -19.41 5.11 15.13
CA MET A 251 -18.77 4.46 13.98
C MET A 251 -17.69 3.45 14.38
N LEU A 252 -16.84 3.79 15.36
CA LEU A 252 -15.76 2.95 15.89
C LEU A 252 -16.24 1.99 16.99
N THR A 253 -17.52 1.65 16.97
CA THR A 253 -18.08 0.62 17.85
C THR A 253 -17.62 -0.76 17.40
N ILE A 254 -16.99 -1.50 18.32
CA ILE A 254 -16.36 -2.80 18.04
C ILE A 254 -17.37 -3.85 17.56
N ASN A 255 -18.54 -3.91 18.19
CA ASN A 255 -19.58 -4.85 17.81
C ASN A 255 -20.32 -4.32 16.56
N PRO A 256 -20.22 -4.97 15.38
CA PRO A 256 -20.81 -4.47 14.15
C PRO A 256 -22.35 -4.39 14.21
N ALA A 257 -23.01 -5.19 15.05
CA ALA A 257 -24.47 -5.12 15.22
C ALA A 257 -24.94 -3.91 16.04
N LYS A 258 -24.04 -3.26 16.79
CA LYS A 258 -24.30 -2.02 17.54
C LYS A 258 -23.74 -0.77 16.85
N ARG A 259 -22.95 -0.96 15.79
CA ARG A 259 -22.31 0.11 15.04
C ARG A 259 -23.36 0.86 14.23
N ILE A 260 -23.27 2.19 14.23
CA ILE A 260 -24.21 3.05 13.50
C ILE A 260 -24.19 2.72 12.01
N THR A 261 -25.38 2.72 11.39
CA THR A 261 -25.53 2.55 9.94
C THR A 261 -25.32 3.87 9.20
N ALA A 262 -25.09 3.82 7.88
CA ALA A 262 -24.94 5.03 7.07
C ALA A 262 -26.20 5.93 7.13
N ALA A 263 -27.38 5.32 7.10
CA ALA A 263 -28.66 6.02 7.19
C ALA A 263 -28.87 6.72 8.54
N GLU A 264 -28.44 6.10 9.65
CA GLU A 264 -28.48 6.72 10.98
C GLU A 264 -27.44 7.82 11.14
N ALA A 265 -26.22 7.61 10.63
CA ALA A 265 -25.15 8.60 10.67
C ALA A 265 -25.52 9.90 9.92
N LEU A 266 -26.21 9.79 8.79
CA LEU A 266 -26.73 10.97 8.05
C LEU A 266 -27.76 11.78 8.84
N LYS A 267 -28.44 11.16 9.81
CA LYS A 267 -29.40 11.83 10.71
C LYS A 267 -28.76 12.34 11.99
N HIS A 268 -27.47 12.09 12.22
CA HIS A 268 -26.76 12.53 13.41
C HIS A 268 -26.73 14.07 13.49
N PRO A 269 -26.94 14.70 14.67
CA PRO A 269 -26.98 16.16 14.81
C PRO A 269 -25.74 16.88 14.24
N TRP A 270 -24.54 16.31 14.46
CA TRP A 270 -23.30 16.86 13.91
C TRP A 270 -23.26 16.92 12.37
N ILE A 271 -24.10 16.13 11.69
CA ILE A 271 -24.26 16.13 10.23
C ILE A 271 -25.48 16.97 9.81
N CYS A 272 -26.68 16.63 10.28
CA CYS A 272 -27.92 17.21 9.79
C CYS A 272 -28.25 18.59 10.38
N GLN A 273 -27.64 18.95 11.52
CA GLN A 273 -27.76 20.26 12.18
C GLN A 273 -26.40 20.98 12.21
N ARG A 274 -25.57 20.75 11.17
CA ARG A 274 -24.20 21.28 11.06
C ARG A 274 -24.09 22.77 11.40
N SER A 275 -25.03 23.60 10.94
CA SER A 275 -25.00 25.06 11.13
C SER A 275 -25.05 25.50 12.59
N THR A 276 -25.56 24.66 13.50
CA THR A 276 -25.68 24.95 14.93
C THR A 276 -24.77 24.08 15.80
N VAL A 277 -24.42 22.87 15.32
CA VAL A 277 -23.69 21.88 16.13
C VAL A 277 -22.20 21.82 15.78
N ALA A 278 -21.81 21.92 14.51
CA ALA A 278 -20.41 21.79 14.11
C ALA A 278 -19.65 23.11 14.31
N SER A 279 -18.45 23.04 14.88
CA SER A 279 -17.62 24.22 15.10
C SER A 279 -17.18 24.89 13.79
N MET A 280 -17.32 26.22 13.74
CA MET A 280 -16.79 27.10 12.68
C MET A 280 -15.43 27.71 13.09
N MET A 281 -14.69 27.06 13.99
CA MET A 281 -13.35 27.51 14.31
C MET A 281 -12.36 26.97 13.27
N HIS A 282 -11.46 27.82 12.79
CA HIS A 282 -10.37 27.35 11.94
C HIS A 282 -9.41 26.45 12.72
N ARG A 283 -9.04 25.30 12.14
CA ARG A 283 -8.17 24.29 12.75
C ARG A 283 -6.82 24.19 12.02
N GLN A 284 -5.95 25.18 12.20
CA GLN A 284 -4.65 25.24 11.53
C GLN A 284 -3.75 24.02 11.85
N GLU A 285 -3.70 23.58 13.11
CA GLU A 285 -2.91 22.41 13.53
C GLU A 285 -3.33 21.12 12.81
N THR A 286 -4.64 20.96 12.57
CA THR A 286 -5.20 19.83 11.80
C THR A 286 -4.67 19.84 10.37
N VAL A 287 -4.64 21.00 9.72
CA VAL A 287 -4.12 21.16 8.35
C VAL A 287 -2.63 20.77 8.27
N GLU A 288 -1.84 21.16 9.27
CA GLU A 288 -0.41 20.81 9.34
C GLU A 288 -0.17 19.31 9.58
N CYS A 289 -0.94 18.68 10.46
CA CYS A 289 -0.88 17.24 10.67
C CYS A 289 -1.31 16.47 9.42
N LEU A 290 -2.39 16.90 8.74
CA LEU A 290 -2.83 16.32 7.47
C LEU A 290 -1.74 16.38 6.39
N LYS A 291 -1.01 17.50 6.30
CA LYS A 291 0.11 17.62 5.35
C LYS A 291 1.18 16.56 5.59
N LYS A 292 1.57 16.32 6.85
CA LYS A 292 2.53 15.28 7.22
C LYS A 292 1.98 13.89 6.94
N PHE A 293 0.72 13.65 7.25
CA PHE A 293 0.02 12.39 6.99
C PHE A 293 0.00 12.05 5.49
N ASN A 294 -0.38 13.01 4.65
CA ASN A 294 -0.42 12.85 3.20
C ASN A 294 0.95 12.53 2.61
N ALA A 295 1.99 13.28 3.01
CA ALA A 295 3.36 13.02 2.58
C ALA A 295 3.82 11.60 2.94
N ARG A 296 3.57 11.17 4.18
CA ARG A 296 3.91 9.83 4.67
C ARG A 296 3.17 8.73 3.90
N ARG A 297 1.87 8.92 3.64
CA ARG A 297 1.01 7.96 2.95
C ARG A 297 1.41 7.83 1.48
N LYS A 298 1.61 8.93 0.76
CA LYS A 298 2.07 8.92 -0.64
C LYS A 298 3.42 8.23 -0.79
N LEU A 299 4.37 8.51 0.12
CA LEU A 299 5.66 7.83 0.12
C LEU A 299 5.52 6.32 0.32
N LYS A 300 4.74 5.88 1.32
CA LYS A 300 4.47 4.44 1.55
C LYS A 300 3.76 3.79 0.36
N GLY A 301 2.77 4.47 -0.24
CA GLY A 301 2.02 3.98 -1.39
C GLY A 301 2.85 3.86 -2.66
N ALA A 302 3.75 4.82 -2.91
CA ALA A 302 4.70 4.76 -4.01
C ALA A 302 5.66 3.58 -3.85
N ILE A 303 6.20 3.38 -2.64
CA ILE A 303 7.07 2.23 -2.33
C ILE A 303 6.32 0.91 -2.56
N LEU A 304 5.11 0.76 -2.02
CA LEU A 304 4.33 -0.47 -2.20
C LEU A 304 3.95 -0.72 -3.66
N THR A 305 3.60 0.33 -4.42
CA THR A 305 3.30 0.22 -5.85
C THR A 305 4.54 -0.23 -6.63
N THR A 306 5.72 0.31 -6.31
CA THR A 306 6.98 -0.17 -6.88
C THR A 306 7.18 -1.65 -6.55
N MET A 307 7.08 -2.04 -5.27
CA MET A 307 7.22 -3.44 -4.83
C MET A 307 6.20 -4.40 -5.50
N LEU A 308 4.97 -3.96 -5.74
CA LEU A 308 3.90 -4.77 -6.36
C LEU A 308 4.04 -4.84 -7.88
N ALA A 309 4.41 -3.73 -8.53
CA ALA A 309 4.67 -3.69 -9.96
C ALA A 309 5.84 -4.63 -10.32
N THR A 310 6.86 -4.72 -9.46
CA THR A 310 7.97 -5.66 -9.62
C THR A 310 7.62 -7.09 -9.21
N ARG A 311 6.70 -7.30 -8.25
CA ARG A 311 6.12 -8.63 -7.95
C ARG A 311 5.29 -9.23 -9.10
N ASN A 312 4.52 -8.41 -9.83
CA ASN A 312 3.67 -8.86 -10.94
C ASN A 312 4.45 -9.28 -12.19
N PHE A 313 5.71 -8.85 -12.31
CA PHE A 313 6.63 -9.40 -13.30
C PHE A 313 7.27 -10.73 -12.82
N SER A 314 7.28 -11.02 -11.50
CA SER A 314 8.00 -12.16 -10.90
C SER A 314 7.13 -13.27 -10.26
N SER A 315 5.87 -13.51 -10.67
CA SER A 315 5.24 -14.85 -10.50
C SER A 315 3.81 -14.97 -11.05
N LYS A 316 3.60 -15.95 -11.94
CA LYS A 316 2.36 -16.73 -12.00
C LYS A 316 2.43 -17.85 -10.95
N LYS A 317 1.43 -17.85 -10.06
CA LYS A 317 0.99 -18.93 -9.13
C LYS A 317 1.95 -19.37 -8.02
N LEU A 318 1.61 -19.06 -6.77
CA LEU A 318 1.01 -20.08 -5.89
C LEU A 318 0.13 -19.43 -4.80
N SER A 319 -1.04 -20.03 -4.61
CA SER A 319 -2.01 -19.75 -3.56
C SER A 319 -1.90 -20.82 -2.48
N SER A 320 -1.47 -20.45 -1.28
CA SER A 320 -1.82 -21.05 0.02
C SER A 320 -0.90 -20.46 1.10
N VAL A 321 -1.45 -19.64 2.00
CA VAL A 321 -0.74 -19.10 3.16
C VAL A 321 -0.63 -20.22 4.21
N TYR A 322 0.57 -20.78 4.39
CA TYR A 322 0.90 -21.54 5.61
C TYR A 322 1.44 -20.55 6.64
N PHE A 323 0.73 -20.45 7.77
CA PHE A 323 1.21 -19.80 8.98
C PHE A 323 2.18 -20.75 9.70
N ILE A 324 3.39 -20.30 10.00
CA ILE A 324 4.24 -20.97 11.00
C ILE A 324 3.85 -20.43 12.38
N ASN A 325 3.44 -21.36 13.23
CA ASN A 325 2.98 -21.17 14.59
C ASN A 325 4.18 -21.40 15.53
N ASN A 326 4.74 -20.37 16.14
CA ASN A 326 5.76 -20.55 17.19
C ASN A 326 5.09 -20.67 18.56
N LYS A 327 4.82 -21.91 18.97
CA LYS A 327 4.62 -22.24 20.39
C LYS A 327 6.00 -22.50 21.02
N THR A 328 6.38 -21.65 21.95
CA THR A 328 7.46 -21.88 22.90
C THR A 328 6.98 -22.88 23.96
N ASN A 329 7.68 -24.00 24.12
CA ASN A 329 7.57 -24.86 25.31
C ASN A 329 8.85 -24.69 26.13
N VAL A 330 8.65 -24.26 27.38
CA VAL A 330 9.63 -24.15 28.46
C VAL A 330 9.82 -25.51 29.10
N ILE A 331 11.05 -26.01 29.23
CA ILE A 331 11.42 -27.03 30.23
C ILE A 331 12.81 -26.71 30.82
N THR A 332 12.88 -26.90 32.14
CA THR A 332 13.86 -26.53 33.17
C THR A 332 15.16 -27.38 33.22
N SER A 333 16.21 -26.77 33.82
CA SER A 333 17.59 -27.17 34.21
C SER A 333 17.73 -28.45 35.10
N PRO A 334 18.88 -28.85 35.73
CA PRO A 334 20.26 -28.26 35.86
C PRO A 334 21.50 -29.22 35.95
N LYS A 335 22.76 -28.70 35.85
CA LYS A 335 23.91 -28.80 36.82
C LYS A 335 25.33 -28.61 36.21
N GLU A 336 26.25 -28.14 37.07
CA GLU A 336 27.55 -27.45 36.90
C GLU A 336 28.83 -28.31 36.71
N SER A 337 29.92 -27.71 36.17
CA SER A 337 31.24 -27.50 36.85
C SER A 337 32.29 -26.81 35.92
N ALA A 338 33.04 -25.81 36.42
CA ALA A 338 34.01 -24.91 35.73
C ALA A 338 35.50 -25.39 35.85
N PRO A 339 36.60 -24.60 35.58
CA PRO A 339 36.82 -23.31 34.86
C PRO A 339 38.09 -23.24 33.91
N SER A 340 38.18 -22.36 32.89
CA SER A 340 39.06 -21.14 32.75
C SER A 340 39.71 -21.07 31.33
N PRO A 341 40.26 -19.94 30.80
CA PRO A 341 39.90 -18.52 30.92
C PRO A 341 39.86 -17.72 29.57
N ALA A 342 39.25 -16.52 29.66
CA ALA A 342 39.53 -15.26 28.93
C ALA A 342 39.29 -15.15 27.41
N LEU A 343 38.15 -14.51 27.06
CA LEU A 343 38.04 -13.44 26.05
C LEU A 343 36.81 -12.60 26.43
N GLU A 344 37.02 -11.32 26.73
CA GLU A 344 36.00 -10.38 27.19
C GLU A 344 34.90 -10.16 26.13
N PRO A 345 33.61 -10.28 26.48
CA PRO A 345 32.54 -9.64 25.73
C PRO A 345 32.33 -8.24 26.30
N GLN A 346 32.70 -7.21 25.52
CA GLN A 346 32.29 -5.84 25.81
C GLN A 346 30.76 -5.71 25.63
N THR A 347 30.03 -5.81 26.74
CA THR A 347 28.69 -5.23 26.87
C THR A 347 28.83 -3.73 26.99
N THR A 348 28.52 -2.97 25.94
CA THR A 348 28.27 -1.54 26.06
C THR A 348 26.79 -1.28 26.29
N VAL A 349 26.52 -0.89 27.52
CA VAL A 349 25.34 -0.21 28.03
C VAL A 349 24.92 0.88 27.03
N ILE A 350 23.67 0.79 26.53
CA ILE A 350 23.04 1.88 25.78
C ILE A 350 22.80 3.01 26.77
N HIS A 351 23.71 3.97 26.83
CA HIS A 351 23.32 5.33 27.19
C HIS A 351 22.30 5.79 26.16
N ASN A 352 21.12 6.21 26.64
CA ASN A 352 20.08 6.84 25.83
C ASN A 352 20.34 8.35 25.79
N PRO A 353 20.87 8.89 24.68
CA PRO A 353 20.62 10.27 24.29
C PRO A 353 19.66 10.31 23.10
N THR A 354 19.11 11.49 22.85
CA THR A 354 18.08 11.91 21.90
C THR A 354 18.32 11.56 20.40
N ASP A 355 19.34 10.78 20.06
CA ASP A 355 19.76 10.41 18.69
C ASP A 355 19.27 9.03 18.20
N GLY A 356 18.61 8.23 19.06
CA GLY A 356 18.15 6.87 18.70
C GLY A 356 17.24 6.82 17.47
N ASN A 357 16.36 7.82 17.31
CA ASN A 357 15.46 7.92 16.15
C ASN A 357 16.21 8.17 14.84
N LYS A 358 17.27 9.00 14.84
CA LYS A 358 18.06 9.27 13.63
C LYS A 358 18.85 8.04 13.19
N VAL A 359 19.45 7.33 14.15
CA VAL A 359 20.18 6.08 13.88
C VAL A 359 19.25 5.01 13.28
N LEU A 360 18.05 4.85 13.85
CA LEU A 360 17.03 3.93 13.32
C LEU A 360 16.62 4.30 11.89
N THR A 361 16.33 5.58 11.62
CA THR A 361 15.96 6.02 10.26
C THR A 361 17.06 5.80 9.23
N ARG A 362 18.33 5.95 9.62
CA ARG A 362 19.46 5.76 8.72
C ARG A 362 19.76 4.29 8.45
N LYS A 363 19.58 3.41 9.43
CA LYS A 363 19.61 1.95 9.19
C LYS A 363 18.53 1.52 8.20
N GLN A 364 17.32 2.07 8.33
CA GLN A 364 16.23 1.81 7.37
C GLN A 364 16.55 2.31 5.96
N GLU A 365 17.23 3.46 5.82
CA GLU A 365 17.70 3.97 4.53
C GLU A 365 18.66 2.98 3.84
N ILE A 366 19.61 2.41 4.58
CA ILE A 366 20.56 1.41 4.06
C ILE A 366 19.85 0.11 3.65
N ILE A 367 18.89 -0.36 4.43
CA ILE A 367 18.08 -1.54 4.07
C ILE A 367 17.34 -1.26 2.77
N LYS A 368 16.71 -0.09 2.65
CA LYS A 368 15.93 0.28 1.47
C LYS A 368 16.77 0.38 0.19
N VAL A 369 17.95 1.00 0.25
CA VAL A 369 18.82 1.06 -0.94
C VAL A 369 19.38 -0.32 -1.31
N THR A 370 19.57 -1.20 -0.32
CA THR A 370 19.94 -2.60 -0.55
C THR A 370 18.82 -3.38 -1.24
N GLU A 371 17.57 -3.20 -0.82
CA GLU A 371 16.41 -3.79 -1.48
C GLU A 371 16.29 -3.34 -2.95
N LEU A 372 16.47 -2.04 -3.23
CA LEU A 372 16.46 -1.49 -4.59
C LEU A 372 17.57 -2.10 -5.47
N LEU A 373 18.77 -2.31 -4.91
CA LEU A 373 19.87 -2.94 -5.64
C LEU A 373 19.58 -4.41 -5.98
N ILE A 374 19.07 -5.17 -5.00
CA ILE A 374 18.70 -6.58 -5.19
C ILE A 374 17.56 -6.71 -6.21
N GLU A 375 16.63 -5.75 -6.21
CA GLU A 375 15.55 -5.65 -7.17
C GLU A 375 16.07 -5.40 -8.59
N ALA A 376 17.02 -4.47 -8.78
CA ALA A 376 17.67 -4.24 -10.07
C ALA A 376 18.35 -5.52 -10.61
N ILE A 377 19.03 -6.26 -9.75
CA ILE A 377 19.65 -7.56 -10.09
C ILE A 377 18.59 -8.58 -10.51
N ASN A 378 17.53 -8.75 -9.73
CA ASN A 378 16.47 -9.73 -10.01
C ASN A 378 15.73 -9.44 -11.32
N ASN A 379 15.58 -8.17 -11.67
CA ASN A 379 14.89 -7.74 -12.89
C ASN A 379 15.79 -7.73 -14.13
N GLY A 380 17.09 -7.95 -13.98
CA GLY A 380 18.06 -7.76 -15.06
C GLY A 380 18.13 -6.31 -15.55
N ASP A 381 17.84 -5.33 -14.68
CA ASP A 381 17.92 -3.90 -15.00
C ASP A 381 19.33 -3.37 -14.74
N PHE A 382 20.18 -3.45 -15.76
CA PHE A 382 21.58 -3.03 -15.66
C PHE A 382 21.72 -1.50 -15.52
N GLU A 383 20.78 -0.72 -16.07
CA GLU A 383 20.80 0.73 -15.96
C GLU A 383 20.50 1.18 -14.52
N ALA A 384 19.52 0.56 -13.86
CA ALA A 384 19.26 0.80 -12.44
C ALA A 384 20.42 0.32 -11.56
N TYR A 385 21.00 -0.85 -11.86
CA TYR A 385 22.17 -1.38 -11.14
C TYR A 385 23.34 -0.40 -11.17
N THR A 386 23.71 0.09 -12.35
CA THR A 386 24.84 1.03 -12.52
C THR A 386 24.60 2.41 -11.92
N LYS A 387 23.33 2.84 -11.73
CA LYS A 387 23.02 4.09 -10.99
C LYS A 387 23.25 3.96 -9.49
N ILE A 388 23.14 2.74 -8.95
CA ILE A 388 23.26 2.45 -7.51
C ILE A 388 24.66 1.93 -7.17
N SER A 389 25.39 1.38 -8.13
CA SER A 389 26.78 0.94 -7.96
C SER A 389 27.77 2.05 -8.31
N ASP A 390 28.89 2.10 -7.58
CA ASP A 390 30.00 2.97 -7.93
C ASP A 390 30.68 2.48 -9.23
N PRO A 391 31.14 3.38 -10.12
CA PRO A 391 31.90 2.98 -11.30
C PRO A 391 33.16 2.14 -10.99
N GLY A 392 33.78 2.38 -9.83
CA GLY A 392 34.91 1.61 -9.29
C GLY A 392 34.49 0.55 -8.26
N LEU A 393 33.26 0.02 -8.35
CA LEU A 393 32.77 -1.05 -7.47
C LEU A 393 33.76 -2.22 -7.44
N THR A 394 34.19 -2.61 -6.25
CA THR A 394 35.00 -3.83 -6.05
C THR A 394 34.12 -4.99 -5.60
N SER A 395 34.42 -6.21 -6.05
CA SER A 395 33.60 -7.38 -5.75
C SER A 395 34.39 -8.66 -5.52
N PHE A 396 33.98 -9.41 -4.49
CA PHE A 396 34.31 -10.81 -4.28
C PHE A 396 33.05 -11.65 -4.43
N GLU A 397 33.04 -12.57 -5.38
CA GLU A 397 31.90 -13.46 -5.59
C GLU A 397 32.35 -14.83 -6.13
N PRO A 398 31.54 -15.90 -5.97
CA PRO A 398 31.93 -17.25 -6.38
C PRO A 398 32.38 -17.34 -7.84
N GLU A 399 31.78 -16.55 -8.73
CA GLU A 399 32.09 -16.51 -10.15
C GLU A 399 33.44 -15.85 -10.47
N ALA A 400 33.96 -15.04 -9.56
CA ALA A 400 35.31 -14.48 -9.68
C ALA A 400 36.41 -15.51 -9.34
N LEU A 401 36.05 -16.72 -8.92
CA LEU A 401 36.96 -17.84 -8.64
C LEU A 401 38.10 -17.47 -7.67
N GLY A 402 37.77 -16.67 -6.65
CA GLY A 402 38.72 -16.21 -5.63
C GLY A 402 39.50 -14.94 -6.00
N ASN A 403 39.22 -14.32 -7.15
CA ASN A 403 39.83 -13.05 -7.55
C ASN A 403 38.96 -11.85 -7.11
N LEU A 404 39.60 -10.71 -6.90
CA LEU A 404 38.92 -9.43 -6.74
C LEU A 404 38.60 -8.85 -8.12
N VAL A 405 37.35 -8.45 -8.34
CA VAL A 405 36.88 -7.85 -9.58
C VAL A 405 36.60 -6.37 -9.36
N GLU A 406 36.97 -5.52 -10.32
CA GLU A 406 36.73 -4.07 -10.29
C GLU A 406 35.78 -3.64 -11.42
N GLY A 407 34.90 -2.70 -11.11
CA GLY A 407 33.91 -2.13 -12.00
C GLY A 407 32.63 -2.96 -12.14
N THR A 408 31.81 -2.56 -13.11
CA THR A 408 30.50 -3.20 -13.36
C THR A 408 30.47 -4.06 -14.62
N ASP A 409 31.56 -4.07 -15.40
CA ASP A 409 31.61 -4.80 -16.68
C ASP A 409 31.60 -6.32 -16.52
N PHE A 410 32.21 -6.85 -15.46
CA PHE A 410 32.08 -8.26 -15.11
C PHE A 410 30.62 -8.64 -14.85
N HIS A 411 29.90 -7.80 -14.11
CA HIS A 411 28.49 -8.01 -13.79
C HIS A 411 27.59 -7.90 -15.03
N ARG A 412 27.92 -7.01 -15.98
CA ARG A 412 27.17 -6.81 -17.24
C ARG A 412 26.90 -8.12 -17.97
N PHE A 413 27.88 -9.03 -17.95
CA PHE A 413 27.73 -10.36 -18.55
C PHE A 413 26.52 -11.12 -17.98
N TYR A 414 26.29 -11.09 -16.67
CA TYR A 414 25.12 -11.74 -16.04
C TYR A 414 23.82 -11.10 -16.47
N PHE A 415 23.78 -9.78 -16.55
CA PHE A 415 22.58 -9.04 -16.98
C PHE A 415 22.23 -9.36 -18.43
N GLU A 416 23.22 -9.44 -19.33
CA GLU A 416 22.99 -9.69 -20.75
C GLU A 416 22.72 -11.17 -21.09
N ASN A 417 23.26 -12.11 -20.32
CA ASN A 417 23.27 -13.53 -20.71
C ASN A 417 22.50 -14.48 -19.79
N SER A 418 22.33 -14.13 -18.51
CA SER A 418 21.79 -15.06 -17.51
C SER A 418 20.50 -14.56 -16.86
N LEU A 419 20.47 -13.30 -16.43
CA LEU A 419 19.35 -12.69 -15.72
C LEU A 419 18.25 -12.22 -16.68
N SER A 420 18.60 -11.70 -17.86
CA SER A 420 17.63 -11.24 -18.87
C SER A 420 16.89 -12.37 -19.62
N LYS A 421 17.44 -13.59 -19.65
CA LYS A 421 16.91 -14.72 -20.44
C LYS A 421 16.08 -15.71 -19.62
N GLY A 422 16.07 -15.61 -18.29
CA GLY A 422 15.29 -16.48 -17.41
C GLY A 422 13.85 -16.00 -17.22
N HIS A 423 12.90 -16.50 -18.01
CA HIS A 423 11.46 -16.17 -17.85
C HIS A 423 10.78 -16.86 -16.66
N LYS A 424 11.54 -17.46 -15.74
CA LYS A 424 11.00 -18.17 -14.57
C LYS A 424 11.10 -17.27 -13.33
N PRO A 425 10.06 -17.21 -12.49
CA PRO A 425 10.03 -16.33 -11.33
C PRO A 425 11.13 -16.68 -10.32
N ILE A 426 11.82 -15.65 -9.83
CA ILE A 426 12.83 -15.73 -8.77
C ILE A 426 12.29 -14.94 -7.57
N HIS A 427 12.14 -15.62 -6.43
CA HIS A 427 11.73 -15.01 -5.17
C HIS A 427 12.94 -14.84 -4.26
N THR A 428 13.19 -13.62 -3.79
CA THR A 428 14.32 -13.32 -2.90
C THR A 428 13.82 -12.92 -1.51
N ILE A 429 14.43 -13.48 -0.47
CA ILE A 429 14.19 -13.14 0.94
C ILE A 429 15.51 -12.70 1.55
N LEU A 430 15.53 -11.54 2.19
CA LEU A 430 16.66 -11.08 2.99
C LEU A 430 16.40 -11.44 4.45
N LEU A 431 17.21 -12.34 5.00
CA LEU A 431 17.13 -12.79 6.38
C LEU A 431 18.19 -12.06 7.22
N ASN A 432 17.76 -11.64 8.41
CA ASN A 432 18.61 -11.05 9.45
C ASN A 432 19.56 -9.96 8.94
N PRO A 433 19.06 -8.92 8.21
CA PRO A 433 19.93 -7.85 7.77
C PRO A 433 20.52 -7.09 8.96
N HIS A 434 21.84 -7.01 9.01
CA HIS A 434 22.58 -6.33 10.06
C HIS A 434 23.34 -5.13 9.49
N VAL A 435 22.88 -3.93 9.85
CA VAL A 435 23.47 -2.66 9.38
C VAL A 435 24.42 -2.07 10.41
N HIS A 436 25.65 -1.79 9.98
CA HIS A 436 26.68 -1.05 10.68
C HIS A 436 26.84 0.32 10.03
N LEU A 437 26.59 1.40 10.76
CA LEU A 437 26.82 2.77 10.27
C LEU A 437 28.25 3.17 10.60
N ILE A 438 28.96 3.77 9.64
CA ILE A 438 30.35 4.19 9.77
C ILE A 438 30.42 5.69 9.43
N GLY A 439 30.48 6.55 10.44
CA GLY A 439 30.39 8.00 10.23
C GLY A 439 29.07 8.43 9.57
N GLU A 440 29.04 9.58 8.90
CA GLU A 440 27.83 10.15 8.27
C GLU A 440 27.57 9.69 6.83
N ASP A 441 28.61 9.23 6.15
CA ASP A 441 28.56 8.95 4.72
C ASP A 441 28.96 7.51 4.36
N ALA A 442 29.23 6.63 5.33
CA ALA A 442 29.48 5.22 5.06
C ALA A 442 28.58 4.29 5.89
N ALA A 443 28.28 3.12 5.32
CA ALA A 443 27.59 2.05 6.02
C ALA A 443 27.97 0.69 5.42
N CYS A 444 27.86 -0.35 6.24
CA CYS A 444 28.01 -1.73 5.82
C CYS A 444 26.73 -2.50 6.21
N ILE A 445 26.24 -3.36 5.33
CA ILE A 445 25.13 -4.27 5.62
C ILE A 445 25.56 -5.70 5.29
N ALA A 446 25.30 -6.61 6.21
CA ALA A 446 25.45 -8.05 6.02
C ALA A 446 24.09 -8.73 6.17
N TYR A 447 23.78 -9.69 5.30
CA TYR A 447 22.51 -10.42 5.32
C TYR A 447 22.66 -11.79 4.68
N ILE A 448 21.70 -12.67 4.98
CA ILE A 448 21.54 -13.94 4.26
C ILE A 448 20.46 -13.74 3.21
N ARG A 449 20.79 -14.03 1.95
CA ARG A 449 19.85 -14.01 0.84
C ARG A 449 19.39 -15.42 0.53
N LEU A 450 18.10 -15.66 0.64
CA LEU A 450 17.47 -16.86 0.10
C LEU A 450 16.85 -16.54 -1.25
N THR A 451 17.24 -17.31 -2.26
CA THR A 451 16.76 -17.19 -3.64
C THR A 451 16.02 -18.47 -4.01
N GLN A 452 14.71 -18.37 -4.19
CA GLN A 452 13.86 -19.47 -4.63
C GLN A 452 13.57 -19.31 -6.12
N TYR A 453 13.82 -20.34 -6.91
CA TYR A 453 13.67 -20.31 -8.36
C TYR A 453 13.21 -21.68 -8.88
N MET A 454 12.77 -21.72 -10.14
CA MET A 454 12.46 -22.97 -10.83
C MET A 454 13.66 -23.37 -11.68
N ASP A 455 14.19 -24.58 -11.48
CA ASP A 455 15.30 -25.08 -12.28
C ASP A 455 14.87 -25.43 -13.72
N VAL A 456 15.80 -25.89 -14.55
CA VAL A 456 15.53 -26.24 -15.96
C VAL A 456 14.40 -27.27 -16.11
N ASN A 457 14.21 -28.14 -15.11
CA ASN A 457 13.20 -29.20 -15.08
C ASN A 457 11.85 -28.76 -14.50
N ASN A 458 11.65 -27.47 -14.25
CA ASN A 458 10.47 -26.93 -13.55
C ASN A 458 10.31 -27.49 -12.12
N MET A 459 11.41 -27.83 -11.46
CA MET A 459 11.39 -28.16 -10.03
C MET A 459 11.74 -26.92 -9.20
N PRO A 460 11.01 -26.64 -8.10
CA PRO A 460 11.35 -25.54 -7.22
C PRO A 460 12.66 -25.84 -6.48
N ARG A 461 13.57 -24.89 -6.51
CA ARG A 461 14.85 -24.90 -5.78
C ARG A 461 14.92 -23.69 -4.87
N THR A 462 15.66 -23.84 -3.77
CA THR A 462 16.02 -22.74 -2.88
C THR A 462 17.54 -22.73 -2.76
N MET A 463 18.13 -21.55 -2.89
CA MET A 463 19.55 -21.32 -2.80
C MET A 463 19.82 -20.26 -1.74
N GLN A 464 20.91 -20.41 -1.01
CA GLN A 464 21.35 -19.48 0.01
C GLN A 464 22.67 -18.84 -0.42
N SER A 465 22.80 -17.54 -0.20
CA SER A 465 24.06 -16.82 -0.24
C SER A 465 24.18 -15.88 0.96
N GLU A 466 25.37 -15.77 1.53
CA GLU A 466 25.71 -14.75 2.49
C GLU A 466 26.27 -13.54 1.73
N GLU A 467 25.70 -12.36 1.93
CA GLU A 467 26.10 -11.16 1.20
C GLU A 467 26.45 -10.03 2.17
N THR A 468 27.55 -9.33 1.86
CA THR A 468 27.97 -8.10 2.50
C THR A 468 28.07 -7.00 1.46
N ARG A 469 27.52 -5.82 1.77
CA ARG A 469 27.61 -4.64 0.91
C ARG A 469 28.10 -3.44 1.70
N VAL A 470 29.05 -2.72 1.11
CA VAL A 470 29.56 -1.46 1.64
C VAL A 470 29.00 -0.33 0.80
N TRP A 471 28.39 0.62 1.50
CA TRP A 471 27.71 1.78 0.95
C TRP A 471 28.49 3.04 1.31
N HIS A 472 28.63 3.93 0.34
CA HIS A 472 29.20 5.26 0.54
C HIS A 472 28.27 6.31 -0.07
N ARG A 473 28.05 7.42 0.64
CA ARG A 473 27.19 8.51 0.22
C ARG A 473 28.05 9.56 -0.49
N ARG A 474 27.75 9.83 -1.76
CA ARG A 474 28.39 10.89 -2.56
C ARG A 474 27.29 11.77 -3.16
N ASP A 475 27.42 13.09 -3.02
CA ASP A 475 26.44 14.06 -3.52
C ASP A 475 25.00 13.76 -3.08
N GLY A 476 24.83 13.33 -1.83
CA GLY A 476 23.53 12.97 -1.24
C GLY A 476 22.94 11.64 -1.71
N LYS A 477 23.68 10.82 -2.49
CA LYS A 477 23.23 9.52 -2.99
C LYS A 477 24.09 8.39 -2.45
N TRP A 478 23.45 7.31 -1.99
CA TRP A 478 24.15 6.09 -1.60
C TRP A 478 24.58 5.29 -2.84
N GLN A 479 25.85 4.94 -2.89
CA GLN A 479 26.44 4.09 -3.90
C GLN A 479 27.07 2.85 -3.25
N ASN A 480 26.86 1.68 -3.85
CA ASN A 480 27.54 0.46 -3.43
C ASN A 480 28.97 0.48 -3.97
N ILE A 481 29.96 0.53 -3.07
CA ILE A 481 31.38 0.63 -3.41
C ILE A 481 32.14 -0.71 -3.27
N HIS A 482 31.61 -1.62 -2.46
CA HIS A 482 32.16 -2.97 -2.33
C HIS A 482 31.04 -4.00 -2.11
N PHE A 483 31.21 -5.17 -2.70
CA PHE A 483 30.30 -6.30 -2.58
C PHE A 483 31.08 -7.59 -2.31
N HIS A 484 30.61 -8.37 -1.34
CA HIS A 484 31.12 -9.71 -1.11
C HIS A 484 29.95 -10.68 -1.01
N ARG A 485 29.99 -11.75 -1.81
CA ARG A 485 29.07 -12.88 -1.70
C ARG A 485 29.83 -14.17 -1.44
N SER A 486 29.29 -14.97 -0.52
CA SER A 486 29.72 -16.33 -0.22
C SER A 486 28.57 -17.32 -0.43
N GLY A 487 28.91 -18.60 -0.48
CA GLY A 487 27.95 -19.68 -0.72
C GLY A 487 27.75 -19.95 -2.21
N SER A 488 26.55 -19.67 -2.71
CA SER A 488 26.13 -20.09 -4.05
C SER A 488 26.34 -19.02 -5.14
N PRO A 489 26.59 -19.40 -6.41
CA PRO A 489 26.72 -18.45 -7.52
C PRO A 489 25.40 -17.70 -7.81
N THR A 490 25.48 -16.51 -8.41
CA THR A 490 24.33 -15.68 -8.91
C THR A 490 23.39 -16.49 -9.79
N VAL A 491 23.97 -17.34 -10.63
CA VAL A 491 23.26 -18.15 -11.60
C VAL A 491 23.34 -19.62 -11.17
N PRO A 492 22.19 -20.30 -10.98
CA PRO A 492 22.17 -21.73 -10.74
C PRO A 492 22.97 -22.49 -11.80
N THR A 493 23.81 -23.44 -11.38
CA THR A 493 24.38 -24.42 -12.31
C THR A 493 23.25 -25.22 -12.96
N LYS A 494 23.33 -25.39 -14.29
CA LYS A 494 22.28 -25.97 -15.15
C LYS A 494 21.80 -27.34 -14.70
#